data_AF-A0A956L1X2-F1
#
_entry.id   AF-A0A956L1X2-F1
#
_cell.length_a   1.000
_cell.length_b   1.000
_cell.length_c   1.000
_cell.angle_alpha   90.00
_cell.angle_beta   90.00
_cell.angle_gamma   90.00
#
_symmetry.space_group_name_H-M   'P 1'
#
loop_
_entity.id
_entity.type
_entity.pdbx_description
1 polymer ?
#
loop_
_entity_poly.entity_id
_entity_poly.type
_entity_poly.pdbx_seq_one_letter_code
_entity_poly.pdbx_strand_id
1 'polypeptide(L)'
;MRSSPRPRYRALAAASAAALLLGLSLAAPACDDDDGDDGGYASETAASCVAQNHPDDGHGWESDEAPCASGPPGSPPTECPAVTPQSIAEQCEADGAACDADAFITRDAAVCIAEADGLEEGLGPWEVQLVYQYGEVHRPVWSVSNTTLDDPSDCRKSGHTRTIDAETGEVLQSSSWMAIC
;
A
#
# COMPACT_ATOMS: atom_id res chain seq x y z
N MET A 1 -11.37 -38.85 26.85
CA MET A 1 -10.04 -39.15 26.28
C MET A 1 -10.15 -40.42 25.42
N ARG A 2 -10.31 -40.27 24.10
CA ARG A 2 -10.24 -41.39 23.14
C ARG A 2 -9.34 -40.95 22.00
N SER A 3 -8.14 -41.53 21.95
CA SER A 3 -7.12 -41.31 20.93
C SER A 3 -7.51 -42.05 19.64
N SER A 4 -7.62 -41.32 18.54
CA SER A 4 -7.63 -41.89 17.19
C SER A 4 -6.24 -41.78 16.56
N PRO A 5 -5.64 -42.88 16.08
CA PRO A 5 -4.34 -42.85 15.40
C PRO A 5 -4.46 -42.36 13.96
N ARG A 6 -3.52 -41.50 13.56
CA ARG A 6 -3.37 -40.90 12.23
C ARG A 6 -2.94 -41.93 11.17
N PRO A 7 -3.41 -41.83 9.91
CA PRO A 7 -2.80 -42.56 8.80
C PRO A 7 -1.47 -41.91 8.36
N ARG A 8 -0.44 -42.74 8.25
CA ARG A 8 0.87 -42.41 7.67
C ARG A 8 0.80 -42.56 6.16
N TYR A 9 0.92 -41.47 5.41
CA TYR A 9 1.17 -41.56 3.97
C TYR A 9 2.68 -41.59 3.70
N ARG A 10 3.06 -42.58 2.90
CA ARG A 10 4.43 -42.96 2.55
C ARG A 10 5.00 -41.99 1.52
N ALA A 11 6.28 -41.71 1.68
CA ALA A 11 7.15 -41.11 0.67
C ALA A 11 7.19 -41.96 -0.61
N LEU A 12 7.17 -41.28 -1.76
CA LEU A 12 7.68 -41.79 -3.02
C LEU A 12 8.85 -40.91 -3.45
N ALA A 13 9.98 -41.57 -3.64
CA ALA A 13 11.20 -41.04 -4.23
C ALA A 13 11.29 -41.43 -5.72
N ALA A 14 12.33 -40.89 -6.37
CA ALA A 14 12.85 -41.20 -7.71
C ALA A 14 12.24 -40.37 -8.85
N ALA A 15 12.97 -39.90 -9.86
CA ALA A 15 14.41 -39.83 -10.14
C ALA A 15 14.60 -38.95 -11.39
N SER A 16 15.80 -38.40 -11.52
CA SER A 16 16.51 -37.86 -12.68
C SER A 16 15.93 -38.00 -14.10
N ALA A 17 16.05 -36.93 -14.88
CA ALA A 17 16.54 -37.00 -16.25
C ALA A 17 17.17 -35.65 -16.67
N ALA A 18 18.49 -35.66 -16.87
CA ALA A 18 19.20 -34.64 -17.61
C ALA A 18 19.05 -34.92 -19.10
N ALA A 19 18.76 -33.91 -19.91
CA ALA A 19 18.88 -33.98 -21.36
C ALA A 19 19.54 -32.69 -21.88
N LEU A 20 20.82 -32.82 -22.21
CA LEU A 20 21.57 -31.93 -23.09
C LEU A 20 21.03 -32.08 -24.52
N LEU A 21 20.59 -30.98 -25.13
CA LEU A 21 20.53 -30.87 -26.59
C LEU A 21 21.12 -29.52 -27.02
N LEU A 22 22.33 -29.62 -27.57
CA LEU A 22 22.95 -28.62 -28.44
C LEU A 22 22.15 -28.55 -29.74
N GLY A 23 21.83 -27.33 -30.17
CA GLY A 23 21.21 -27.07 -31.47
C GLY A 23 21.33 -25.60 -31.87
N LEU A 24 22.48 -25.23 -32.43
CA LEU A 24 22.67 -23.98 -33.16
C LEU A 24 21.77 -23.94 -34.40
N SER A 25 21.01 -22.88 -34.59
CA SER A 25 20.55 -22.43 -35.91
C SER A 25 20.48 -20.91 -35.94
N LEU A 26 21.37 -20.32 -36.76
CA LEU A 26 21.29 -18.92 -37.17
C LEU A 26 20.16 -18.76 -38.19
N ALA A 27 19.17 -17.93 -37.89
CA ALA A 27 18.27 -17.35 -38.88
C ALA A 27 17.70 -16.02 -38.38
N ALA A 28 18.00 -14.93 -39.12
CA ALA A 28 17.41 -13.59 -39.17
C ALA A 28 17.15 -12.80 -37.86
N PRO A 29 17.52 -11.50 -37.78
CA PRO A 29 16.94 -10.61 -36.78
C PRO A 29 15.48 -10.36 -37.16
N ALA A 30 14.58 -11.19 -36.66
CA ALA A 30 13.20 -10.79 -36.49
C ALA A 30 13.23 -9.69 -35.42
N CYS A 31 12.68 -8.53 -35.77
CA CYS A 31 12.26 -7.56 -34.78
C CYS A 31 11.13 -8.25 -34.02
N ASP A 32 11.45 -8.91 -32.91
CA ASP A 32 10.45 -9.26 -31.90
C ASP A 32 9.81 -7.93 -31.52
N ASP A 33 8.56 -7.77 -31.92
CA ASP A 33 7.63 -6.84 -31.31
C ASP A 33 7.61 -7.22 -29.82
N ASP A 34 8.42 -6.50 -29.05
CA ASP A 34 8.42 -6.48 -27.59
C ASP A 34 7.02 -6.03 -27.20
N ASP A 35 6.10 -6.99 -27.09
CA ASP A 35 4.78 -6.85 -26.49
C ASP A 35 5.05 -6.34 -25.07
N GLY A 36 5.09 -5.01 -24.94
CA GLY A 36 5.35 -4.31 -23.69
C GLY A 36 4.38 -4.81 -22.63
N ASP A 37 4.87 -5.73 -21.81
CA ASP A 37 4.27 -6.11 -20.54
C ASP A 37 4.63 -4.99 -19.56
N ASP A 38 3.97 -3.85 -19.73
CA ASP A 38 4.09 -2.67 -18.87
C ASP A 38 3.29 -2.80 -17.56
N GLY A 39 2.60 -3.93 -17.37
CA GLY A 39 1.81 -4.24 -16.17
C GLY A 39 2.51 -5.07 -15.08
N GLY A 40 3.55 -5.86 -15.43
CA GLY A 40 4.21 -6.76 -14.47
C GLY A 40 4.96 -6.02 -13.34
N TYR A 41 5.73 -5.00 -13.69
CA TYR A 41 6.65 -4.32 -12.77
C TYR A 41 5.95 -3.66 -11.57
N ALA A 42 4.79 -3.04 -11.78
CA ALA A 42 4.06 -2.38 -10.69
C ALA A 42 3.55 -3.38 -9.65
N SER A 43 3.03 -4.53 -10.11
CA SER A 43 2.49 -5.57 -9.22
C SER A 43 3.57 -6.31 -8.43
N GLU A 44 4.72 -6.59 -9.05
CA GLU A 44 5.86 -7.22 -8.38
C GLU A 44 6.49 -6.28 -7.33
N THR A 45 6.50 -4.98 -7.62
CA THR A 45 7.06 -3.99 -6.70
C THR A 45 6.17 -3.79 -5.48
N ALA A 46 4.84 -3.73 -5.66
CA ALA A 46 3.91 -3.64 -4.54
C ALA A 46 4.00 -4.86 -3.60
N ALA A 47 4.03 -6.07 -4.16
CA ALA A 47 4.21 -7.28 -3.37
C ALA A 47 5.53 -7.28 -2.58
N SER A 48 6.61 -6.79 -3.20
CA SER A 48 7.91 -6.64 -2.53
C SER A 48 7.86 -5.64 -1.37
N CYS A 49 7.19 -4.50 -1.54
CA CYS A 49 7.02 -3.50 -0.48
C CYS A 49 6.22 -4.05 0.71
N VAL A 50 5.12 -4.76 0.45
CA VAL A 50 4.31 -5.38 1.51
C VAL A 50 5.10 -6.47 2.24
N ALA A 51 5.85 -7.30 1.52
CA ALA A 51 6.66 -8.35 2.12
C ALA A 51 7.80 -7.82 3.00
N GLN A 52 8.35 -6.65 2.67
CA GLN A 52 9.43 -6.01 3.44
C GLN A 52 8.95 -5.23 4.67
N ASN A 53 7.66 -4.86 4.71
CA ASN A 53 7.07 -4.05 5.78
C ASN A 53 5.81 -4.76 6.31
N HIS A 54 5.99 -5.96 6.85
CA HIS A 54 4.88 -6.82 7.21
C HIS A 54 4.10 -6.23 8.41
N PRO A 55 2.75 -6.37 8.46
CA PRO A 55 1.93 -5.91 9.59
C PRO A 55 2.43 -6.35 10.98
N ASP A 56 3.04 -7.53 11.06
CA ASP A 56 3.63 -8.09 12.30
C ASP A 56 4.78 -7.25 12.87
N ASP A 57 5.43 -6.40 12.05
CA ASP A 57 6.51 -5.51 12.48
C ASP A 57 5.97 -4.21 13.14
N GLY A 58 4.65 -4.09 13.26
CA GLY A 58 3.96 -2.87 13.60
C GLY A 58 3.64 -2.07 12.34
N HIS A 59 2.59 -1.27 12.38
CA HIS A 59 2.10 -0.63 11.16
C HIS A 59 2.44 0.86 11.01
N GLY A 60 3.28 1.38 11.92
CA GLY A 60 3.87 2.72 11.78
C GLY A 60 3.02 3.90 12.24
N TRP A 61 1.77 3.69 12.70
CA TRP A 61 0.93 4.77 13.28
C TRP A 61 1.13 4.99 14.78
N GLU A 62 1.86 4.10 15.46
CA GLU A 62 2.01 4.12 16.92
C GLU A 62 2.90 5.29 17.41
N SER A 63 3.55 6.01 16.50
CA SER A 63 4.59 7.00 16.82
C SER A 63 4.28 8.43 16.37
N ASP A 64 3.29 8.64 15.50
CA ASP A 64 2.94 9.98 15.03
C ASP A 64 1.73 10.49 15.84
N GLU A 65 1.99 11.44 16.74
CA GLU A 65 0.94 12.21 17.42
C GLU A 65 -0.02 12.77 16.37
N ALA A 66 -1.24 12.22 16.29
CA ALA A 66 -2.24 12.66 15.33
C ALA A 66 -2.38 14.21 15.41
N PRO A 67 -2.23 14.93 14.28
CA PRO A 67 -2.21 16.39 14.28
C PRO A 67 -3.63 16.92 14.46
N CYS A 68 -4.13 16.89 15.69
CA CYS A 68 -5.30 17.65 16.01
C CYS A 68 -4.94 19.10 16.24
N ALA A 69 -5.57 19.95 15.43
CA ALA A 69 -5.53 21.40 15.55
C ALA A 69 -5.63 21.78 17.02
N SER A 70 -4.65 22.57 17.49
CA SER A 70 -4.64 23.08 18.84
C SER A 70 -5.99 23.74 19.12
N GLY A 71 -6.76 23.16 20.03
CA GLY A 71 -8.01 23.77 20.47
C GLY A 71 -7.75 25.21 20.97
N PRO A 72 -8.78 26.06 21.03
CA PRO A 72 -8.62 27.41 21.53
C PRO A 72 -7.94 27.39 22.91
N PRO A 73 -7.00 28.31 23.18
CA PRO A 73 -6.24 28.32 24.43
C PRO A 73 -7.20 28.35 25.63
N GLY A 74 -7.09 27.33 26.49
CA GLY A 74 -7.95 27.15 27.68
C GLY A 74 -9.02 26.06 27.57
N SER A 75 -9.16 25.40 26.41
CA SER A 75 -9.95 24.17 26.31
C SER A 75 -9.12 22.97 26.78
N PRO A 76 -9.70 21.99 27.50
CA PRO A 76 -9.02 20.73 27.74
C PRO A 76 -8.65 20.11 26.37
N PRO A 77 -7.51 19.41 26.25
CA PRO A 77 -7.18 18.70 25.03
C PRO A 77 -8.36 17.78 24.71
N THR A 78 -9.03 18.05 23.59
CA THR A 78 -10.01 17.12 23.05
C THR A 78 -9.18 16.01 22.46
N GLU A 79 -9.20 14.83 23.11
CA GLU A 79 -8.57 13.64 22.58
C GLU A 79 -9.26 13.33 21.25
N CYS A 80 -8.58 13.64 20.16
CA CYS A 80 -9.02 13.12 18.88
C CYS A 80 -8.84 11.62 18.92
N PRO A 81 -9.86 10.83 18.56
CA PRO A 81 -9.65 9.42 18.38
C PRO A 81 -8.56 9.28 17.30
N ALA A 82 -7.45 8.65 17.66
CA ALA A 82 -6.43 8.29 16.69
C ALA A 82 -7.11 7.43 15.62
N VAL A 83 -6.89 7.76 14.34
CA VAL A 83 -7.37 6.91 13.26
C VAL A 83 -6.53 5.64 13.26
N THR A 84 -7.14 4.53 13.68
CA THR A 84 -6.53 3.20 13.70
C THR A 84 -7.17 2.31 12.63
N PRO A 85 -6.53 1.22 12.18
CA PRO A 85 -7.19 0.22 11.32
C PRO A 85 -8.48 -0.28 11.90
N GLN A 86 -8.54 -0.47 13.22
CA GLN A 86 -9.74 -0.94 13.88
C GLN A 86 -10.87 0.07 13.70
N SER A 87 -10.59 1.37 13.88
CA SER A 87 -11.60 2.42 13.63
C SER A 87 -12.02 2.52 12.16
N ILE A 88 -11.18 2.10 11.22
CA ILE A 88 -11.47 2.08 9.77
C ILE A 88 -12.26 0.82 9.40
N ALA A 89 -11.90 -0.33 9.98
CA ALA A 89 -12.66 -1.57 9.82
C ALA A 89 -14.06 -1.46 10.44
N GLU A 90 -14.21 -0.80 11.59
CA GLU A 90 -15.51 -0.48 12.19
C GLU A 90 -16.38 0.37 11.25
N GLN A 91 -15.79 1.37 10.56
CA GLN A 91 -16.50 2.15 9.55
C GLN A 91 -16.91 1.30 8.35
N CYS A 92 -16.03 0.41 7.89
CA CYS A 92 -16.32 -0.52 6.81
C CYS A 92 -17.47 -1.48 7.14
N GLU A 93 -17.47 -2.04 8.35
CA GLU A 93 -18.55 -2.90 8.85
C GLU A 93 -19.88 -2.15 8.97
N ALA A 94 -19.84 -0.89 9.41
CA ALA A 94 -21.03 -0.05 9.50
C ALA A 94 -21.68 0.19 8.13
N ASP A 95 -20.88 0.21 7.06
CA ASP A 95 -21.33 0.30 5.66
C ASP A 95 -21.72 -1.06 5.06
N GLY A 96 -21.64 -2.15 5.83
CA GLY A 96 -22.03 -3.50 5.41
C GLY A 96 -20.99 -4.22 4.55
N ALA A 97 -19.77 -3.68 4.48
CA ALA A 97 -18.62 -4.34 3.89
C ALA A 97 -17.86 -5.15 4.96
N ALA A 98 -17.16 -6.20 4.54
CA ALA A 98 -16.30 -6.97 5.43
C ALA A 98 -14.86 -6.52 5.18
N CYS A 99 -14.32 -5.71 6.07
CA CYS A 99 -12.90 -5.36 6.07
C CYS A 99 -12.19 -6.08 7.22
N ASP A 100 -10.98 -6.56 6.95
CA ASP A 100 -10.12 -7.16 7.95
C ASP A 100 -8.97 -6.20 8.28
N ALA A 101 -9.03 -5.58 9.46
CA ALA A 101 -7.99 -4.65 9.92
C ALA A 101 -6.60 -5.31 9.97
N ASP A 102 -6.53 -6.62 10.24
CA ASP A 102 -5.27 -7.37 10.31
C ASP A 102 -4.70 -7.63 8.91
N ALA A 103 -5.52 -7.50 7.86
CA ALA A 103 -5.09 -7.60 6.47
C ALA A 103 -4.56 -6.28 5.90
N PHE A 104 -4.66 -5.17 6.64
CA PHE A 104 -4.21 -3.88 6.13
C PHE A 104 -2.67 -3.80 6.06
N ILE A 105 -2.17 -3.35 4.92
CA ILE A 105 -0.76 -3.03 4.73
C ILE A 105 -0.33 -1.93 5.71
N THR A 106 0.95 -1.93 6.04
CA THR A 106 1.54 -0.94 6.95
C THR A 106 1.68 0.44 6.28
N ARG A 107 1.85 1.49 7.10
CA ARG A 107 2.18 2.84 6.62
C ARG A 107 3.43 2.82 5.74
N ASP A 108 4.46 2.09 6.16
CA ASP A 108 5.75 2.04 5.46
C ASP A 108 5.66 1.25 4.15
N ALA A 109 4.82 0.20 4.09
CA ALA A 109 4.48 -0.45 2.83
C ALA A 109 3.81 0.53 1.86
N ALA A 110 2.85 1.34 2.33
CA ALA A 110 2.18 2.34 1.49
C ALA A 110 3.14 3.41 0.95
N VAL A 111 4.07 3.88 1.79
CA VAL A 111 5.17 4.79 1.39
C VAL A 111 6.04 4.15 0.32
N CYS A 112 6.52 2.92 0.55
CA CYS A 112 7.33 2.18 -0.43
C CYS A 112 6.61 2.01 -1.78
N ILE A 113 5.32 1.67 -1.75
CA ILE A 113 4.49 1.54 -2.95
C ILE A 113 4.36 2.88 -3.68
N ALA A 114 4.10 3.97 -2.97
CA ALA A 114 3.99 5.29 -3.57
C ALA A 114 5.31 5.72 -4.24
N GLU A 115 6.45 5.46 -3.60
CA GLU A 115 7.78 5.73 -4.15
C GLU A 115 8.01 4.94 -5.44
N ALA A 116 7.72 3.63 -5.40
CA ALA A 116 7.83 2.74 -6.55
C ALA A 116 6.93 3.14 -7.72
N ASP A 117 5.76 3.72 -7.43
CA ASP A 117 4.83 4.28 -8.42
C ASP A 117 5.22 5.71 -8.88
N GLY A 118 6.43 6.16 -8.52
CA GLY A 118 7.01 7.42 -8.98
C GLY A 118 6.48 8.66 -8.25
N LEU A 119 5.94 8.51 -7.04
CA LEU A 119 5.72 9.68 -6.18
C LEU A 119 7.07 10.20 -5.68
N GLU A 120 7.46 11.37 -6.14
CA GLU A 120 8.75 11.97 -5.80
C GLU A 120 8.78 12.52 -4.36
N GLU A 121 9.98 12.68 -3.80
CA GLU A 121 10.17 13.44 -2.57
C GLU A 121 9.63 14.87 -2.73
N GLY A 122 8.95 15.36 -1.69
CA GLY A 122 8.42 16.72 -1.66
C GLY A 122 9.41 17.72 -1.05
N LEU A 123 8.92 18.95 -0.86
CA LEU A 123 9.58 20.00 -0.07
C LEU A 123 9.69 19.67 1.43
N GLY A 124 9.05 18.58 1.87
CA GLY A 124 9.06 18.09 3.23
C GLY A 124 8.61 16.62 3.28
N PRO A 125 8.47 16.05 4.50
CA PRO A 125 8.00 14.67 4.67
C PRO A 125 6.68 14.42 3.97
N TRP A 126 6.48 13.21 3.48
CA TRP A 126 5.18 12.81 2.95
C TRP A 126 4.12 12.79 4.04
N GLU A 127 2.92 13.22 3.67
CA GLU A 127 1.73 13.09 4.47
C GLU A 127 1.08 11.75 4.14
N VAL A 128 0.93 10.89 5.15
CA VAL A 128 0.40 9.54 5.00
C VAL A 128 -0.79 9.36 5.92
N GLN A 129 -1.95 9.04 5.35
CA GLN A 129 -3.18 8.86 6.11
C GLN A 129 -3.90 7.59 5.69
N LEU A 130 -4.37 6.80 6.65
CA LEU A 130 -5.34 5.73 6.43
C LEU A 130 -6.74 6.33 6.54
N VAL A 131 -7.56 6.19 5.50
CA VAL A 131 -8.91 6.73 5.48
C VAL A 131 -9.88 5.71 4.90
N TYR A 132 -11.15 5.79 5.30
CA TYR A 132 -12.21 5.07 4.64
C TYR A 132 -12.77 5.94 3.52
N GLN A 133 -12.61 5.52 2.27
CA GLN A 133 -13.07 6.28 1.13
C GLN A 133 -14.57 6.04 0.92
N TYR A 134 -15.35 7.10 1.10
CA TYR A 134 -16.78 7.13 0.79
C TYR A 134 -16.95 7.65 -0.66
N GLY A 135 -17.60 6.88 -1.54
CA GLY A 135 -17.71 7.22 -2.96
C GLY A 135 -18.33 6.10 -3.80
N GLU A 136 -17.91 5.95 -5.05
CA GLU A 136 -18.38 4.86 -5.91
C GLU A 136 -17.89 3.48 -5.42
N VAL A 137 -16.75 3.44 -4.75
CA VAL A 137 -16.20 2.25 -4.13
C VAL A 137 -15.91 2.55 -2.66
N HIS A 138 -16.64 1.88 -1.79
CA HIS A 138 -16.51 1.98 -0.33
C HIS A 138 -15.38 1.05 0.12
N ARG A 139 -14.20 1.60 0.42
CA ARG A 139 -13.05 0.79 0.82
C ARG A 139 -12.01 1.55 1.66
N PRO A 140 -11.23 0.84 2.49
CA PRO A 140 -10.11 1.43 3.21
C PRO A 140 -8.96 1.72 2.25
N VAL A 141 -8.38 2.92 2.33
CA VAL A 141 -7.27 3.35 1.47
C VAL A 141 -6.21 4.10 2.25
N TRP A 142 -4.96 3.93 1.84
CA TRP A 142 -3.87 4.81 2.18
C TRP A 142 -3.83 5.98 1.20
N SER A 143 -3.76 7.20 1.73
CA SER A 143 -3.46 8.42 0.99
C SER A 143 -2.03 8.84 1.32
N VAL A 144 -1.14 8.77 0.32
CA VAL A 144 0.26 9.21 0.43
C VAL A 144 0.44 10.45 -0.43
N SER A 145 0.77 11.58 0.19
CA SER A 145 0.87 12.86 -0.48
C SER A 145 2.22 13.52 -0.28
N ASN A 146 2.78 14.08 -1.35
CA ASN A 146 3.91 14.99 -1.27
C ASN A 146 3.43 16.44 -1.41
N THR A 147 4.25 17.38 -0.95
CA THR A 147 4.10 18.82 -1.27
C THR A 147 5.19 19.21 -2.23
N THR A 148 4.87 19.69 -3.42
CA THR A 148 5.86 20.12 -4.44
C THR A 148 5.96 21.64 -4.56
N LEU A 149 4.97 22.37 -4.05
CA LEU A 149 4.96 23.84 -3.98
C LEU A 149 4.40 24.31 -2.64
N ASP A 150 5.09 25.25 -2.02
CA ASP A 150 4.60 26.03 -0.87
C ASP A 150 4.98 27.50 -1.08
N ASP A 151 4.02 28.28 -1.60
CA ASP A 151 4.18 29.70 -1.89
C ASP A 151 3.35 30.54 -0.91
N PRO A 152 3.98 31.08 0.15
CA PRO A 152 3.29 31.91 1.13
C PRO A 152 2.86 33.28 0.58
N SER A 153 3.42 33.74 -0.55
CA SER A 153 3.08 35.03 -1.14
C SER A 153 1.77 34.99 -1.92
N ASP A 154 1.50 33.86 -2.58
CA ASP A 154 0.26 33.58 -3.30
C ASP A 154 -0.76 32.81 -2.45
N CYS A 155 -0.46 32.56 -1.17
CA CYS A 155 -1.25 31.70 -0.29
C CYS A 155 -1.57 30.33 -0.91
N ARG A 156 -0.60 29.72 -1.61
CA ARG A 156 -0.82 28.54 -2.45
C ARG A 156 0.11 27.40 -2.08
N LYS A 157 -0.46 26.21 -1.91
CA LYS A 157 0.29 24.95 -1.81
C LYS A 157 -0.20 23.96 -2.87
N SER A 158 0.68 23.11 -3.37
CA SER A 158 0.28 22.02 -4.26
C SER A 158 1.20 20.82 -4.14
N GLY A 159 0.73 19.68 -4.64
CA GLY A 159 1.47 18.44 -4.63
C GLY A 159 0.75 17.33 -5.37
N HIS A 160 1.21 16.12 -5.14
CA HIS A 160 0.67 14.90 -5.72
C HIS A 160 0.26 13.94 -4.62
N THR A 161 -0.74 13.11 -4.93
CA THR A 161 -1.27 12.09 -4.03
C THR A 161 -1.36 10.76 -4.76
N ARG A 162 -0.99 9.69 -4.06
CA ARG A 162 -1.32 8.32 -4.40
C ARG A 162 -2.37 7.79 -3.44
N THR A 163 -3.44 7.25 -4.00
CA THR A 163 -4.44 6.49 -3.25
C THR A 163 -4.18 5.03 -3.49
N ILE A 164 -3.90 4.30 -2.42
CA ILE A 164 -3.45 2.92 -2.43
C ILE A 164 -4.47 2.10 -1.63
N ASP A 165 -4.90 0.96 -2.16
CA ASP A 165 -5.79 0.07 -1.43
C ASP A 165 -5.11 -0.44 -0.15
N ALA A 166 -5.82 -0.35 0.97
CA ALA A 166 -5.23 -0.73 2.25
C ALA A 166 -5.03 -2.23 2.40
N GLU A 167 -5.78 -3.09 1.70
CA GLU A 167 -5.67 -4.56 1.83
C GLU A 167 -4.69 -5.16 0.83
N THR A 168 -4.68 -4.66 -0.42
CA THR A 168 -3.90 -5.25 -1.51
C THR A 168 -2.61 -4.50 -1.81
N GLY A 169 -2.49 -3.23 -1.42
CA GLY A 169 -1.39 -2.36 -1.83
C GLY A 169 -1.45 -1.93 -3.30
N GLU A 170 -2.57 -2.13 -3.99
CA GLU A 170 -2.77 -1.66 -5.36
C GLU A 170 -2.90 -0.13 -5.40
N VAL A 171 -2.19 0.54 -6.32
CA VAL A 171 -2.38 1.97 -6.56
C VAL A 171 -3.68 2.17 -7.34
N LEU A 172 -4.69 2.74 -6.67
CA LEU A 172 -6.02 2.97 -7.24
C LEU A 172 -6.10 4.29 -8.00
N GLN A 173 -5.40 5.32 -7.52
CA GLN A 173 -5.48 6.65 -8.10
C GLN A 173 -4.17 7.42 -7.94
N SER A 174 -3.80 8.12 -9.00
CA SER A 174 -2.82 9.19 -9.00
C SER A 174 -3.52 10.52 -9.22
N SER A 175 -3.35 11.47 -8.31
CA SER A 175 -3.96 12.79 -8.44
C SER A 175 -2.99 13.90 -8.05
N SER A 176 -3.33 15.13 -8.43
CA SER A 176 -2.62 16.33 -7.97
C SER A 176 -3.59 17.18 -7.16
N TRP A 177 -3.10 17.79 -6.10
CA TRP A 177 -3.88 18.67 -5.25
C TRP A 177 -3.33 20.09 -5.27
N MET A 178 -4.22 21.06 -5.04
CA MET A 178 -3.87 22.46 -4.86
C MET A 178 -4.74 23.01 -3.75
N ALA A 179 -4.11 23.60 -2.75
CA ALA A 179 -4.76 24.32 -1.68
C ALA A 179 -4.49 25.82 -1.83
N ILE A 180 -5.52 26.61 -1.63
CA ILE A 180 -5.46 28.07 -1.53
C ILE A 180 -5.93 28.42 -0.13
N CYS A 181 -5.16 29.23 0.58
CA CYS A 181 -5.62 29.95 1.76
C CYS A 181 -6.20 31.32 1.36
#